data_AF-A0A7V1SJY4-F1
#
_entry.id   AF-A0A7V1SJY4-F1
#
_cell.length_a   1.000
_cell.length_b   1.000
_cell.length_c   1.000
_cell.angle_alpha   90.00
_cell.angle_beta   90.00
_cell.angle_gamma   90.00
#
_symmetry.space_group_name_H-M   'P 1'
#
loop_
_entity.id
_entity.type
_entity.pdbx_description
1 polymer ?
#
loop_
_entity_poly.entity_id
_entity_poly.type
_entity_poly.pdbx_seq_one_letter_code
_entity_poly.pdbx_strand_id
1 'polypeptide(L)'
;NTGSAPLNNVRFISFQPENWKVTFAPEAIDTLAPQELKQVEVSITPAGQALVGDYSVGLRVESGSPPKADKTIEMRVSVTASAAWGWIGVGLIVFVMAGLVFLFTRLGRR
;
A
#
# COMPACT_ATOMS: atom_id res chain seq x y z
N ASN A 1 -22.01 4.45 -11.88
CA ASN A 1 -23.21 3.60 -11.83
C ASN A 1 -23.58 3.18 -13.24
N THR A 2 -23.30 1.94 -13.65
CA THR A 2 -23.60 1.47 -15.02
C THR A 2 -25.06 0.99 -15.18
N GLY A 3 -25.85 1.00 -14.11
CA GLY A 3 -27.27 0.64 -14.15
C GLY A 3 -28.17 1.82 -14.51
N SER A 4 -29.46 1.53 -14.66
CA SER A 4 -30.51 2.50 -14.97
C SER A 4 -31.21 3.08 -13.74
N ALA A 5 -30.99 2.51 -12.54
CA ALA A 5 -31.60 2.96 -11.28
C ALA A 5 -30.56 3.65 -10.38
N PRO A 6 -30.96 4.64 -9.56
CA PRO A 6 -30.07 5.26 -8.59
C PRO A 6 -29.63 4.23 -7.53
N LEU A 7 -28.33 4.23 -7.23
CA LEU A 7 -27.75 3.42 -6.16
C LEU A 7 -27.76 4.26 -4.88
N ASN A 8 -28.36 3.72 -3.82
CA ASN A 8 -28.45 4.40 -2.53
C ASN A 8 -27.61 3.67 -1.48
N ASN A 9 -27.13 4.38 -0.48
CA ASN A 9 -26.36 3.87 0.65
C ASN A 9 -25.22 2.96 0.19
N VAL A 10 -24.33 3.50 -0.65
CA VAL A 10 -23.16 2.79 -1.16
C VAL A 10 -22.11 2.74 -0.06
N ARG A 11 -21.71 1.53 0.32
CA ARG A 11 -20.70 1.27 1.35
C ARG A 11 -19.49 0.56 0.75
N PHE A 12 -18.35 0.75 1.39
CA PHE A 12 -17.08 0.14 1.02
C PHE A 12 -16.64 -0.87 2.08
N ILE A 13 -16.20 -2.03 1.64
CA ILE A 13 -15.71 -3.12 2.47
C ILE A 13 -14.33 -3.51 1.95
N SER A 14 -13.38 -3.73 2.87
CA SER A 14 -12.05 -4.20 2.53
C SER A 14 -11.76 -5.56 3.18
N PHE A 15 -11.09 -6.41 2.42
CA PHE A 15 -10.59 -7.73 2.82
C PHE A 15 -9.07 -7.66 2.74
N GLN A 16 -8.45 -7.27 3.85
CA GLN A 16 -7.00 -7.10 3.96
C GLN A 16 -6.39 -8.20 4.84
N PRO A 17 -5.08 -8.47 4.70
CA PRO A 17 -4.35 -9.31 5.64
C PRO A 17 -4.41 -8.76 7.08
N GLU A 18 -4.08 -9.63 8.04
CA GLU A 18 -4.08 -9.25 9.46
C GLU A 18 -3.15 -8.06 9.72
N ASN A 19 -3.57 -7.13 10.58
CA ASN A 19 -2.83 -5.94 11.00
C ASN A 19 -2.57 -4.90 9.89
N TRP A 20 -3.15 -5.06 8.71
CA TRP A 20 -3.14 -4.02 7.67
C TRP A 20 -4.26 -3.01 7.93
N LYS A 21 -4.05 -1.77 7.48
CA LYS A 21 -5.06 -0.70 7.59
C LYS A 21 -5.50 -0.28 6.19
N VAL A 22 -6.81 -0.28 5.97
CA VAL A 22 -7.43 0.22 4.73
C VAL A 22 -8.48 1.25 5.12
N THR A 23 -8.47 2.40 4.44
CA THR A 23 -9.41 3.50 4.68
C THR A 23 -9.93 4.04 3.35
N PHE A 24 -11.17 4.50 3.34
CA PHE A 24 -11.86 5.02 2.16
C PHE A 24 -12.24 6.48 2.39
N ALA A 25 -12.03 7.33 1.38
CA ALA A 25 -12.45 8.72 1.38
C ALA A 25 -13.20 9.03 0.08
N PRO A 26 -14.52 9.32 0.12
CA PRO A 26 -15.40 9.32 1.29
C PRO A 26 -15.68 7.90 1.85
N GLU A 27 -16.10 7.81 3.11
CA GLU A 27 -16.40 6.52 3.79
C GLU A 27 -17.67 5.82 3.25
N ALA A 28 -18.60 6.59 2.69
CA ALA A 28 -19.82 6.11 2.08
C ALA A 28 -20.34 7.12 1.05
N ILE A 29 -21.26 6.70 0.18
CA ILE A 29 -21.96 7.57 -0.75
C ILE A 29 -23.48 7.37 -0.55
N ASP A 30 -24.19 8.43 -0.18
CA ASP A 30 -25.64 8.36 0.10
C ASP A 30 -26.45 8.00 -1.14
N THR A 31 -26.18 8.68 -2.25
CA THR A 31 -26.82 8.41 -3.55
C THR A 31 -25.82 8.62 -4.68
N LEU A 32 -25.89 7.71 -5.66
CA LEU A 32 -25.18 7.75 -6.92
C LEU A 32 -26.19 7.57 -8.06
N ALA A 33 -26.41 8.63 -8.84
CA ALA A 33 -27.37 8.64 -9.93
C ALA A 33 -26.98 7.66 -11.05
N PRO A 34 -27.92 7.24 -11.92
CA PRO A 34 -27.62 6.45 -13.11
C PRO A 34 -26.53 7.14 -13.96
N GLN A 35 -25.58 6.36 -14.46
CA GLN A 35 -24.43 6.83 -15.25
C GLN A 35 -23.47 7.80 -14.55
N GLU A 36 -23.72 8.18 -13.30
CA GLU A 36 -22.83 9.05 -12.53
C GLU A 36 -21.56 8.29 -12.10
N LEU A 37 -20.43 8.99 -12.10
CA LEU A 37 -19.15 8.52 -11.60
C LEU A 37 -18.73 9.40 -10.42
N LYS A 38 -18.46 8.77 -9.28
CA LYS A 38 -17.83 9.43 -8.12
C LYS A 38 -16.49 8.77 -7.85
N GLN A 39 -15.49 9.60 -7.62
CA GLN A 39 -14.16 9.15 -7.23
C GLN A 39 -14.13 8.86 -5.73
N VAL A 40 -13.47 7.75 -5.39
CA VAL A 40 -13.23 7.34 -4.01
C VAL A 40 -11.75 7.04 -3.89
N GLU A 41 -11.10 7.66 -2.92
CA GLU A 41 -9.69 7.42 -2.61
C GLU A 41 -9.58 6.28 -1.59
N VAL A 42 -8.65 5.37 -1.84
CA VAL A 42 -8.40 4.21 -0.98
C VAL A 42 -6.95 4.28 -0.50
N SER A 43 -6.78 4.42 0.81
CA SER A 43 -5.46 4.42 1.45
C SER A 43 -5.21 3.05 2.09
N ILE A 44 -4.22 2.33 1.57
CA ILE A 44 -3.79 1.01 2.04
C ILE A 44 -2.42 1.16 2.71
N THR A 45 -2.36 0.85 4.00
CA THR A 45 -1.11 0.84 4.77
C THR A 45 -0.78 -0.60 5.16
N PRO A 46 0.30 -1.18 4.60
CA PRO A 46 0.79 -2.48 5.01
C PRO A 46 1.18 -2.51 6.49
N ALA A 47 1.12 -3.69 7.11
CA ALA A 47 1.65 -3.85 8.47
C ALA A 47 3.15 -3.49 8.51
N GLY A 48 3.60 -2.82 9.58
CA GLY A 48 5.00 -2.40 9.72
C GLY A 48 6.01 -3.54 9.75
N GLN A 49 5.56 -4.76 10.09
CA GLN A 49 6.35 -5.99 10.06
C GLN A 49 5.86 -6.96 8.97
N ALA A 50 5.18 -6.46 7.95
CA ALA A 50 4.77 -7.29 6.81
C ALA A 50 6.02 -7.91 6.17
N LEU A 51 5.94 -9.20 5.86
CA LEU A 51 7.00 -9.89 5.13
C LEU A 51 7.06 -9.36 3.70
N VAL A 52 8.24 -9.46 3.09
CA VAL A 52 8.41 -9.13 1.69
C VAL A 52 7.62 -10.14 0.86
N GLY A 53 6.78 -9.63 -0.04
CA GLY A 53 5.92 -10.47 -0.86
C GLY A 53 4.74 -9.72 -1.46
N ASP A 54 3.97 -10.46 -2.26
CA ASP A 54 2.75 -9.96 -2.87
C ASP A 54 1.54 -10.34 -2.03
N TYR A 55 0.73 -9.35 -1.71
CA TYR A 55 -0.50 -9.51 -0.95
C TYR A 55 -1.68 -9.09 -1.80
N SER A 56 -2.76 -9.87 -1.74
CA SER A 56 -4.05 -9.49 -2.31
C SER A 56 -4.89 -8.76 -1.26
N VAL A 57 -5.39 -7.59 -1.63
CA VAL A 57 -6.37 -6.81 -0.87
C VAL A 57 -7.66 -6.77 -1.68
N GLY A 58 -8.71 -7.40 -1.17
CA GLY A 58 -10.03 -7.36 -1.79
C GLY A 58 -10.76 -6.08 -1.40
N LEU A 59 -11.31 -5.36 -2.37
CA LEU A 59 -12.16 -4.20 -2.17
C LEU A 59 -13.55 -4.53 -2.73
N ARG A 60 -14.58 -4.41 -1.89
CA ARG A 60 -15.96 -4.65 -2.28
C ARG A 60 -16.78 -3.40 -2.06
N VAL A 61 -17.60 -3.08 -3.04
CA VAL A 61 -18.54 -1.96 -3.01
C VAL A 61 -19.94 -2.55 -3.06
N GLU A 62 -20.81 -2.13 -2.16
CA GLU A 62 -22.20 -2.61 -2.08
C GLU A 62 -23.15 -1.43 -1.98
N SER A 63 -24.33 -1.53 -2.61
CA SER A 63 -25.37 -0.51 -2.53
C SER A 63 -26.67 -1.08 -1.97
N GLY A 64 -27.23 -0.38 -0.98
CA GLY A 64 -28.49 -0.70 -0.34
C GLY A 64 -28.33 -1.54 0.93
N SER A 65 -29.44 -1.69 1.66
CA SER A 65 -29.53 -2.59 2.82
C SER A 65 -30.93 -3.21 2.81
N PRO A 66 -31.11 -4.46 2.34
CA PRO A 66 -30.08 -5.42 1.89
C PRO A 66 -29.37 -5.02 0.58
N PRO A 67 -28.17 -5.58 0.29
CA PRO A 67 -27.40 -5.25 -0.92
C PRO A 67 -28.18 -5.58 -2.19
N LYS A 68 -28.34 -4.60 -3.08
CA LYS A 68 -29.03 -4.75 -4.38
C LYS A 68 -28.08 -4.78 -5.56
N ALA A 69 -26.88 -4.22 -5.38
CA ALA A 69 -25.81 -4.23 -6.36
C ALA A 69 -24.49 -4.26 -5.62
N ASP A 70 -23.58 -5.09 -6.10
CA ASP A 70 -22.25 -5.23 -5.54
C ASP A 70 -21.18 -5.39 -6.62
N LYS A 71 -19.97 -4.98 -6.29
CA LYS A 71 -18.80 -5.19 -7.14
C LYS A 71 -17.58 -5.42 -6.28
N THR A 72 -16.84 -6.47 -6.58
CA THR A 72 -15.55 -6.77 -5.95
C THR A 72 -14.42 -6.54 -6.94
N ILE A 73 -13.34 -5.95 -6.44
CA ILE A 73 -12.07 -5.72 -7.13
C ILE A 73 -10.97 -6.29 -6.24
N GLU A 74 -10.00 -6.97 -6.83
CA GLU A 74 -8.83 -7.46 -6.12
C GLU A 74 -7.62 -6.61 -6.49
N MET A 75 -6.96 -6.04 -5.49
CA MET A 75 -5.77 -5.21 -5.64
C MET A 75 -4.56 -5.99 -5.14
N ARG A 76 -3.51 -6.09 -5.96
CA ARG A 76 -2.24 -6.67 -5.55
C ARG A 76 -1.30 -5.59 -5.04
N VAL A 77 -0.78 -5.79 -3.83
CA VAL A 77 0.14 -4.89 -3.14
C VAL A 77 1.44 -5.63 -2.85
N SER A 78 2.53 -5.17 -3.44
CA SER A 78 3.86 -5.73 -3.24
C SER A 78 4.59 -5.01 -2.10
N VAL A 79 4.90 -5.74 -1.05
CA VAL A 79 5.76 -5.27 0.05
C VAL A 79 7.20 -5.59 -0.32
N THR A 80 8.06 -4.57 -0.41
CA THR A 80 9.46 -4.72 -0.79
C THR A 80 10.39 -4.40 0.37
N ALA A 81 11.57 -5.03 0.39
CA ALA A 81 12.60 -4.72 1.37
C ALA A 81 13.12 -3.29 1.16
N SER A 82 13.41 -2.59 2.26
CA SER A 82 14.00 -1.25 2.18
C SER A 82 15.40 -1.30 1.58
N ALA A 83 15.59 -0.60 0.45
CA ALA A 83 16.90 -0.41 -0.18
C ALA A 83 17.87 0.46 0.65
N ALA A 84 17.38 1.14 1.68
CA ALA A 84 18.20 1.99 2.55
C ALA A 84 19.32 1.18 3.25
N TRP A 85 19.05 -0.07 3.64
CA TRP A 85 20.04 -0.95 4.25
C TRP A 85 21.21 -1.27 3.31
N GLY A 86 20.94 -1.36 2.00
CA GLY A 86 21.99 -1.55 0.99
C GLY A 86 22.98 -0.39 1.00
N TRP A 87 22.49 0.85 1.07
CA TRP A 87 23.34 2.04 1.10
C TRP A 87 24.14 2.17 2.40
N ILE A 88 23.57 1.79 3.55
CA ILE A 88 24.31 1.72 4.82
C ILE A 88 25.49 0.75 4.69
N GLY A 89 25.26 -0.43 4.09
CA GLY A 89 26.32 -1.41 3.83
C GLY A 89 27.43 -0.87 2.93
N VAL A 90 27.08 -0.20 1.83
CA VAL A 90 28.05 0.43 0.93
C VAL A 90 28.87 1.49 1.66
N GLY A 91 28.23 2.37 2.45
CA GLY A 91 28.91 3.39 3.22
C GLY A 91 29.92 2.81 4.21
N LEU A 92 29.58 1.70 4.88
CA LEU A 92 30.48 1.01 5.80
C LEU A 92 31.71 0.43 5.08
N ILE A 93 31.53 -0.18 3.91
CA ILE A 93 32.64 -0.72 3.10
C ILE A 93 33.61 0.40 2.71
N VAL A 94 33.08 1.52 2.20
CA VAL A 94 33.89 2.68 1.81
C VAL A 94 34.66 3.24 3.02
N PHE A 95 34.01 3.31 4.17
CA PHE A 95 34.64 3.76 5.42
C PHE A 95 35.81 2.87 5.84
N VAL A 96 35.62 1.54 5.81
CA VAL A 96 36.69 0.58 6.13
C VAL A 96 37.85 0.67 5.14
N MET A 97 37.55 0.75 3.84
CA MET A 97 38.56 0.92 2.78
C MET A 97 39.38 2.20 2.97
N ALA A 98 38.72 3.33 3.24
CA ALA A 98 39.40 4.60 3.51
C ALA A 98 40.29 4.50 4.77
N GLY A 99 39.79 3.86 5.84
CA GLY A 99 40.55 3.62 7.05
C GLY A 99 41.81 2.79 6.83
N LEU A 100 41.72 1.72 6.03
CA LEU A 100 42.87 0.88 5.66
C LEU A 100 43.90 1.67 4.84
N VAL A 101 43.46 2.40 3.81
CA VAL A 101 44.35 3.25 2.98
C VAL A 101 45.07 4.29 3.84
N PHE A 102 44.35 4.95 4.76
CA PHE A 102 44.94 5.91 5.69
C PHE A 102 45.98 5.26 6.62
N LEU A 103 45.68 4.06 7.14
CA LEU A 103 46.59 3.32 8.01
C LEU A 103 47.89 2.96 7.26
N PHE A 104 47.79 2.37 6.07
CA PHE A 104 48.95 1.97 5.26
C PHE A 104 49.80 3.17 4.84
N THR A 105 49.18 4.26 4.40
CA THR A 105 49.93 5.48 4.01
C THR A 105 50.63 6.16 5.19
N ARG A 106 50.08 6.05 6.40
CA ARG A 106 50.65 6.68 7.61
C ARG A 106 51.69 5.81 8.33
N LEU A 107 51.48 4.49 8.42
CA LEU A 107 52.35 3.56 9.15
C LEU A 107 53.42 2.88 8.28
N GLY A 108 53.17 2.68 6.98
CA GLY A 108 54.18 2.13 6.06
C GLY A 108 55.29 3.12 5.69
N ARG A 109 55.28 4.32 6.28
CA ARG A 109 56.23 5.42 6.03
C ARG A 109 57.36 5.50 7.05
N ARG A 110 57.55 4.45 7.86
CA ARG A 110 58.67 4.25 8.80
C ARG A 110 59.24 2.86 8.57
#